data_AF-A0A1S2VK13-F1
#
_entry.id   AF-A0A1S2VK13-F1
#
_cell.length_a   1.000
_cell.length_b   1.000
_cell.length_c   1.000
_cell.angle_alpha   90.00
_cell.angle_beta   90.00
_cell.angle_gamma   90.00
#
_symmetry.space_group_name_H-M   'P 1'
#
loop_
_entity.id
_entity.type
_entity.pdbx_description
1 polymer ?
#
loop_
_entity_poly.entity_id
_entity_poly.type
_entity_poly.pdbx_seq_one_letter_code
_entity_poly.pdbx_strand_id
1 'polypeptide(L)'
;MYSPEGISFLAVYPLATDTAEIIATFQQTYKLPFQGRSDPEKKTAHRLNAQITPEVVVVNEKGQIYYQGAIDNWYYTLGRHRPQPTQHYLRDALDAALAGRPVLTPKTEAIGCLID
;
A
#
# COMPACT_ATOMS: atom_id res chain seq x y z
N MET A 1 -10.36 0.88 -13.26
CA MET A 1 -9.69 1.93 -12.45
C MET A 1 -10.56 2.11 -11.22
N TYR A 2 -10.01 2.09 -10.02
CA TYR A 2 -10.81 2.04 -8.78
C TYR A 2 -11.30 3.41 -8.28
N SER A 3 -10.69 4.52 -8.72
CA SER A 3 -11.08 5.87 -8.26
C SER A 3 -12.52 6.29 -8.60
N PRO A 4 -13.06 5.99 -9.80
CA PRO A 4 -14.48 6.22 -10.09
C PRO A 4 -15.44 5.36 -9.25
N GLU A 5 -14.94 4.28 -8.64
CA GLU A 5 -15.72 3.31 -7.85
C GLU A 5 -15.71 3.66 -6.35
N GLY A 6 -15.19 4.84 -5.98
CA GLY A 6 -15.18 5.33 -4.60
C GLY A 6 -13.92 4.97 -3.80
N ILE A 7 -12.92 4.34 -4.41
CA ILE A 7 -11.64 4.03 -3.73
C ILE A 7 -10.64 5.15 -3.95
N SER A 8 -10.14 5.71 -2.85
CA SER A 8 -9.03 6.68 -2.86
C SER A 8 -7.72 6.00 -2.50
N PHE A 9 -6.63 6.43 -3.15
CA PHE A 9 -5.27 5.96 -2.83
C PHE A 9 -4.45 7.12 -2.27
N LEU A 10 -3.65 6.82 -1.24
CA LEU A 10 -2.69 7.74 -0.64
C LEU A 10 -1.38 6.97 -0.41
N ALA A 11 -0.29 7.46 -0.99
CA ALA A 11 1.04 6.98 -0.65
C ALA A 11 1.56 7.72 0.59
N VAL A 12 2.01 6.96 1.58
CA VAL A 12 2.59 7.50 2.82
C VAL A 12 4.08 7.18 2.82
N TYR A 13 4.89 8.20 3.07
CA TYR A 13 6.35 8.15 2.97
C TYR A 13 6.95 8.35 4.38
N PRO A 14 7.37 7.27 5.07
CA PRO A 14 7.67 7.32 6.49
C PRO A 14 9.10 7.77 6.83
N LEU A 15 9.99 7.92 5.84
CA LEU A 15 11.39 8.26 6.11
C LEU A 15 11.51 9.76 6.38
N ALA A 16 12.32 10.15 7.36
CA ALA A 16 12.61 11.55 7.65
C ALA A 16 13.24 12.30 6.46
N THR A 17 13.83 11.55 5.52
CA THR A 17 14.41 12.06 4.27
C THR A 17 13.38 12.29 3.16
N ASP A 18 12.13 11.83 3.32
CA ASP A 18 11.07 11.99 2.33
C ASP A 18 10.50 13.41 2.37
N THR A 19 11.28 14.39 1.89
CA THR A 19 10.84 15.79 1.78
C THR A 19 9.75 15.96 0.71
N ALA A 20 9.02 17.07 0.77
CA ALA A 20 7.97 17.37 -0.19
C ALA A 20 8.51 17.39 -1.65
N GLU A 21 9.73 17.88 -1.85
CA GLU A 21 10.39 17.93 -3.17
C GLU A 21 10.74 16.54 -3.68
N ILE A 22 11.28 15.66 -2.82
CA ILE A 22 11.62 14.28 -3.19
C ILE A 22 10.35 13.50 -3.54
N ILE A 23 9.30 13.63 -2.72
CA ILE A 23 8.01 13.00 -2.96
C ILE A 23 7.40 13.49 -4.28
N ALA A 24 7.37 14.81 -4.50
CA ALA A 24 6.82 15.38 -5.74
C ALA A 24 7.60 14.90 -6.97
N THR A 25 8.94 14.88 -6.90
CA THR A 25 9.80 14.40 -7.98
C THR A 25 9.54 12.92 -8.27
N PHE A 26 9.43 12.08 -7.23
CA PHE A 26 9.12 10.66 -7.36
C PHE A 26 7.75 10.45 -8.02
N GLN A 27 6.72 11.15 -7.54
CA GLN A 27 5.38 11.06 -8.12
C GLN A 27 5.33 11.47 -9.59
N GLN A 28 6.05 12.54 -9.97
CA GLN A 28 6.15 12.99 -11.36
C GLN A 28 6.89 11.99 -12.23
N THR A 29 8.03 11.48 -11.75
CA THR A 29 8.88 10.52 -12.47
C THR A 29 8.13 9.24 -12.82
N TYR A 30 7.41 8.68 -11.84
CA TYR A 30 6.65 7.44 -12.00
C TYR A 30 5.19 7.66 -12.41
N LYS A 31 4.78 8.92 -12.65
CA LYS A 31 3.42 9.31 -13.06
C LYS A 31 2.34 8.71 -12.15
N LEU A 32 2.57 8.77 -10.83
CA LEU A 32 1.68 8.16 -9.86
C LEU A 32 0.33 8.92 -9.84
N PRO A 33 -0.81 8.24 -10.03
CA PRO A 33 -2.11 8.89 -10.14
C PRO A 33 -2.74 9.24 -8.79
N PHE A 34 -1.97 9.20 -7.70
CA PHE A 34 -2.44 9.39 -6.34
C PHE A 34 -1.51 10.30 -5.55
N GLN A 35 -2.05 10.91 -4.49
CA GLN A 35 -1.32 11.85 -3.64
C GLN A 35 -0.28 11.14 -2.78
N GLY A 36 0.77 11.88 -2.44
CA GLY A 36 1.86 11.46 -1.58
C GLY A 36 1.86 12.31 -0.32
N ARG A 37 2.08 11.70 0.82
CA ARG A 37 2.13 12.37 2.12
C ARG A 37 3.38 11.92 2.88
N SER A 38 4.17 12.89 3.30
CA SER A 38 5.29 12.67 4.22
C SER A 38 4.75 12.31 5.61
N ASP A 39 5.35 11.33 6.26
CA ASP A 39 5.06 10.87 7.63
C ASP A 39 6.37 10.65 8.40
N PRO A 40 7.20 11.70 8.58
CA PRO A 40 8.56 11.55 9.13
C PRO A 40 8.57 11.12 10.60
N GLU A 41 7.47 11.38 11.33
CA GLU A 41 7.24 10.92 12.70
C GLU A 41 6.56 9.55 12.76
N LYS A 42 6.31 8.92 11.61
CA LYS A 42 5.66 7.59 11.45
C LYS A 42 4.30 7.47 12.15
N LYS A 43 3.62 8.59 12.38
CA LYS A 43 2.34 8.62 13.10
C LYS A 43 1.29 7.79 12.37
N THR A 44 1.26 7.89 11.04
CA THR A 44 0.32 7.14 10.20
C THR A 44 0.73 5.69 10.11
N ALA A 45 2.02 5.41 9.88
CA ALA A 45 2.54 4.05 9.84
C ALA A 45 2.27 3.29 11.15
N HIS A 46 2.60 3.87 12.31
CA HIS A 46 2.33 3.28 13.62
C HIS A 46 0.83 3.06 13.89
N ARG A 47 -0.02 4.04 13.54
CA ARG A 47 -1.48 3.91 13.72
C ARG A 47 -2.05 2.74 12.92
N LEU A 48 -1.50 2.46 11.74
CA LEU A 48 -1.91 1.35 10.88
C LEU A 48 -1.10 0.07 11.16
N ASN A 49 -0.19 0.10 12.12
CA ASN A 49 0.77 -0.97 12.39
C ASN A 49 1.48 -1.45 11.10
N ALA A 50 1.79 -0.52 10.19
CA ALA A 50 2.61 -0.79 9.02
C ALA A 50 4.08 -0.91 9.46
N GLN A 51 4.78 -1.91 8.96
CA GLN A 51 6.12 -2.27 9.42
C GLN A 51 7.12 -2.36 8.27
N ILE A 52 6.66 -2.51 7.03
CA ILE A 52 7.50 -2.78 5.87
C ILE A 52 7.14 -1.82 4.72
N THR A 53 8.12 -1.49 3.89
CA THR A 53 7.93 -0.76 2.64
C THR A 53 8.40 -1.59 1.44
N PRO A 54 7.55 -1.83 0.43
CA PRO A 54 6.15 -1.42 0.32
C PRO A 54 5.16 -2.34 1.09
N GLU A 55 4.20 -1.74 1.78
CA GLU A 55 3.04 -2.40 2.40
C GLU A 55 1.79 -1.55 2.10
N VAL A 56 0.63 -2.21 1.92
CA VAL A 56 -0.65 -1.54 1.68
C VAL A 56 -1.65 -1.88 2.76
N VAL A 57 -2.48 -0.90 3.12
CA VAL A 57 -3.56 -1.05 4.12
C VAL A 57 -4.85 -0.52 3.51
N VAL A 58 -5.87 -1.38 3.37
CA VAL A 58 -7.20 -1.03 2.88
C VAL A 58 -8.10 -0.80 4.09
N VAL A 59 -8.57 0.43 4.25
CA VAL A 59 -9.43 0.84 5.36
C VAL A 59 -10.74 1.43 4.84
N ASN A 60 -11.81 1.29 5.61
CA ASN A 60 -13.05 2.02 5.37
C ASN A 60 -13.11 3.34 6.17
N GLU A 61 -14.17 4.12 5.93
CA GLU A 61 -14.42 5.40 6.60
C GLU A 61 -14.54 5.28 8.13
N LYS A 62 -14.89 4.09 8.64
CA LYS A 62 -14.98 3.79 10.09
C LYS A 62 -13.63 3.35 10.67
N GLY A 63 -12.57 3.29 9.86
CA GLY A 63 -11.24 2.84 10.27
C GLY A 63 -11.08 1.32 10.36
N GLN A 64 -12.06 0.53 9.89
CA GLN A 64 -11.92 -0.93 9.83
C GLN A 64 -10.99 -1.31 8.68
N ILE A 65 -10.01 -2.17 8.97
CA ILE A 65 -9.07 -2.70 7.99
C ILE A 65 -9.71 -3.91 7.30
N TYR A 66 -9.83 -3.85 5.98
CA TYR A 66 -10.25 -4.97 5.12
C TYR A 66 -9.07 -5.81 4.64
N TYR A 67 -7.91 -5.17 4.45
CA TYR A 67 -6.70 -5.81 3.96
C TYR A 67 -5.44 -5.11 4.47
N GLN A 68 -4.41 -5.88 4.80
CA GLN A 68 -3.07 -5.36 5.10
C GLN A 68 -1.97 -6.32 4.61
N GLY A 69 -1.00 -5.83 3.83
CA GLY A 69 0.14 -6.65 3.42
C GLY A 69 0.75 -6.25 2.08
N ALA A 70 1.23 -7.23 1.32
CA ALA A 70 1.81 -7.04 0.00
C ALA A 70 0.79 -6.61 -1.05
N ILE A 71 1.24 -5.97 -2.13
CA ILE A 71 0.38 -5.64 -3.26
C ILE A 71 0.00 -6.90 -4.04
N ASP A 72 0.98 -7.76 -4.28
CA ASP A 72 0.91 -9.02 -5.03
C ASP A 72 2.02 -9.97 -4.56
N ASN A 73 2.19 -11.11 -5.23
CA ASN A 73 3.26 -12.07 -4.94
C ASN A 73 4.49 -11.91 -5.85
N TRP A 74 4.72 -10.73 -6.45
CA TRP A 74 5.82 -10.56 -7.38
C TRP A 74 7.17 -10.77 -6.70
N TYR A 75 7.41 -10.10 -5.57
CA TYR A 75 8.54 -10.38 -4.68
C TYR A 75 8.17 -11.46 -3.67
N TYR A 76 9.01 -12.49 -3.53
CA TYR A 76 8.84 -13.53 -2.51
C TYR A 76 9.92 -13.54 -1.44
N THR A 77 11.01 -12.83 -1.69
CA THR A 77 12.04 -12.55 -0.69
C THR A 77 12.81 -11.31 -1.13
N LEU A 78 13.55 -10.69 -0.23
CA LEU A 78 14.26 -9.44 -0.49
C LEU A 78 15.23 -9.62 -1.66
N GLY A 79 15.09 -8.77 -2.68
CA GLY A 79 15.92 -8.81 -3.89
C GLY A 79 15.63 -9.97 -4.85
N ARG A 80 14.59 -10.80 -4.62
CA ARG A 80 14.16 -11.83 -5.57
C ARG A 80 12.69 -11.72 -5.91
N HIS A 81 12.42 -11.67 -7.22
CA HIS A 81 11.08 -11.56 -7.75
C HIS A 81 10.81 -12.62 -8.83
N ARG A 82 9.53 -12.86 -9.10
CA ARG A 82 9.07 -13.65 -10.23
C ARG A 82 9.19 -12.85 -11.53
N PRO A 83 9.11 -13.49 -12.71
CA PRO A 83 8.96 -12.76 -13.96
C PRO A 83 7.68 -11.92 -14.00
N GLN A 84 6.59 -12.44 -13.43
CA GLN A 84 5.32 -11.72 -13.24
C GLN A 84 4.63 -12.17 -11.94
N PRO A 85 3.77 -11.33 -11.34
CA PRO A 85 2.85 -11.76 -10.29
C PRO A 85 1.84 -12.80 -10.81
N THR A 86 1.51 -13.77 -9.96
CA THR A 86 0.46 -14.78 -10.20
C THR A 86 -0.70 -14.69 -9.20
N GLN A 87 -0.56 -13.87 -8.15
CA GLN A 87 -1.59 -13.57 -7.16
C GLN A 87 -1.61 -12.05 -6.94
N HIS A 88 -2.79 -11.44 -6.88
CA HIS A 88 -2.96 -9.98 -6.87
C HIS A 88 -3.72 -9.54 -5.61
N TYR A 89 -3.10 -9.69 -4.45
CA TYR A 89 -3.78 -9.57 -3.16
C TYR A 89 -4.54 -8.26 -2.95
N LEU A 90 -3.92 -7.12 -3.27
CA LEU A 90 -4.59 -5.82 -3.15
C LEU A 90 -5.79 -5.73 -4.09
N ARG A 91 -5.64 -6.18 -5.34
CA ARG A 91 -6.72 -6.19 -6.34
C ARG A 91 -7.90 -7.03 -5.85
N ASP A 92 -7.62 -8.25 -5.40
CA ASP A 92 -8.63 -9.18 -4.91
C ASP A 92 -9.37 -8.61 -3.69
N ALA A 93 -8.65 -7.92 -2.79
CA ALA A 93 -9.24 -7.25 -1.64
C ALA A 93 -10.14 -6.08 -2.02
N LEU A 94 -9.72 -5.23 -2.96
CA LEU A 94 -10.52 -4.10 -3.44
C LEU A 94 -11.78 -4.58 -4.17
N ASP A 95 -11.65 -5.59 -5.04
CA ASP A 95 -12.77 -6.18 -5.78
C ASP A 95 -13.79 -6.84 -4.84
N ALA A 96 -13.32 -7.52 -3.79
CA ALA A 96 -14.19 -8.08 -2.76
C ALA A 96 -14.93 -6.98 -1.97
N ALA A 97 -14.21 -5.95 -1.54
CA ALA A 97 -14.78 -4.83 -0.80
C ALA A 97 -15.85 -4.08 -1.61
N LEU A 98 -15.58 -3.78 -2.88
CA LEU A 98 -16.54 -3.13 -3.79
C LEU A 98 -17.77 -3.99 -4.05
N ALA A 99 -17.60 -5.31 -4.14
CA ALA A 99 -18.70 -6.25 -4.33
C ALA A 99 -19.49 -6.55 -3.04
N GLY A 100 -19.11 -5.96 -1.90
CA GLY A 100 -19.70 -6.26 -0.59
C GLY A 100 -19.47 -7.70 -0.13
N ARG A 101 -18.40 -8.34 -0.62
CA ARG A 101 -18.02 -9.73 -0.30
C ARG A 101 -16.90 -9.75 0.74
N PRO A 102 -16.78 -10.83 1.54
CA PRO A 102 -15.66 -10.99 2.45
C PRO A 102 -14.34 -11.10 1.69
N VAL A 103 -13.32 -10.38 2.16
CA VAL A 103 -11.94 -10.54 1.68
C VAL A 103 -11.38 -11.87 2.20
N LEU A 104 -11.14 -12.82 1.31
CA LEU A 104 -10.71 -14.18 1.69
C LEU A 104 -9.28 -14.22 2.27
N THR A 105 -8.43 -13.30 1.85
CA THR A 105 -7.05 -13.17 2.35
C THR A 105 -6.86 -11.76 2.89
N PRO A 106 -7.33 -11.47 4.12
CA PRO A 106 -7.30 -10.12 4.68
C PRO A 106 -5.89 -9.68 5.12
N LYS A 107 -4.93 -10.61 5.17
CA LYS A 107 -3.55 -10.30 5.54
C LYS A 107 -2.55 -11.11 4.73
N THR A 108 -1.48 -10.47 4.27
CA THR A 108 -0.31 -11.13 3.70
C THR A 108 0.97 -10.53 4.26
N GLU A 109 2.09 -11.22 4.06
CA GLU A 109 3.41 -10.72 4.42
C GLU A 109 3.93 -9.79 3.31
N ALA A 110 4.23 -8.54 3.66
CA ALA A 110 4.93 -7.62 2.78
C ALA A 110 6.42 -7.97 2.73
N ILE A 111 7.06 -7.77 1.57
CA ILE A 111 8.49 -8.04 1.37
C ILE A 111 9.18 -6.73 1.02
N GLY A 112 10.09 -6.27 1.87
CA GLY A 112 10.75 -4.98 1.67
C GLY A 112 11.59 -4.52 2.85
N CYS A 113 11.88 -3.22 2.89
CA CYS A 113 12.67 -2.61 3.96
C CYS A 113 11.78 -2.31 5.17
N LEU A 114 12.32 -2.48 6.38
CA LEU A 114 11.62 -2.12 7.61
C LEU A 114 11.40 -0.62 7.71
N ILE A 115 10.28 -0.24 8.31
CA ILE A 115 10.02 1.12 8.76
C ILE A 115 10.63 1.25 10.15
N ASP A 116 11.88 1.72 10.21
CA ASP A 116 12.59 2.07 11.45
C ASP A 116 12.32 3.50 11.85
#